data_AF-A0A238YMV4-F1
#
_entry.id   AF-A0A238YMV4-F1
#
_cell.length_a   1.000
_cell.length_b   1.000
_cell.length_c   1.000
_cell.angle_alpha   90.00
_cell.angle_beta   90.00
_cell.angle_gamma   90.00
#
_symmetry.space_group_name_H-M   'P 1'
#
loop_
_entity.id
_entity.type
_entity.pdbx_description
1 polymer ?
#
loop_
_entity_poly.entity_id
_entity_poly.type
_entity_poly.pdbx_seq_one_letter_code
_entity_poly.pdbx_strand_id
1 'polypeptide(L)'
;MKPYFGFFIGESLSLYLFPLLEPIINAFFLLFIPVVVYRKTPAQLGFKNFGKGFLYGLTALMFLPFLRIIPSPAPFIDGFSQAVFFKGFFYSVFENEMLFPKVSRLNLISSFLYFLVFFAVSGGSFYALSFFAVSFISGLLYEESGSIVSPIIFHVAFLFSSLSAIL
;
A
#
# COMPACT_ATOMS: atom_id res chain seq x y z
N MET A 1 21.47 2.36 -9.80
CA MET A 1 20.01 2.39 -9.61
C MET A 1 19.73 2.36 -8.12
N LYS A 2 18.86 3.24 -7.61
CA LYS A 2 18.45 3.16 -6.19
C LYS A 2 17.72 1.82 -5.99
N PRO A 3 18.02 1.03 -4.94
CA PRO A 3 17.66 -0.39 -4.84
C PRO A 3 16.15 -0.68 -4.71
N TYR A 4 15.29 0.34 -4.65
CA TYR A 4 13.86 0.16 -4.44
C TYR A 4 13.11 -0.50 -5.60
N PHE A 5 13.60 -0.37 -6.84
CA PHE A 5 13.04 -1.10 -7.99
C PHE A 5 13.14 -2.63 -7.81
N GLY A 6 14.14 -3.10 -7.05
CA GLY A 6 14.27 -4.51 -6.70
C GLY A 6 13.14 -5.04 -5.82
N PHE A 7 12.52 -4.18 -4.99
CA PHE A 7 11.39 -4.58 -4.14
C PHE A 7 10.13 -4.84 -4.98
N PHE A 8 9.88 -4.03 -6.01
CA PHE A 8 8.78 -4.21 -6.96
C PHE A 8 8.90 -5.49 -7.80
N ILE A 9 10.13 -5.81 -8.22
CA ILE A 9 10.42 -7.06 -8.92
C ILE A 9 10.18 -8.25 -7.97
N GLY A 10 10.61 -8.13 -6.71
CA GLY A 10 10.37 -9.13 -5.67
C GLY A 10 8.88 -9.41 -5.45
N GLU A 11 8.06 -8.35 -5.38
CA GLU A 11 6.59 -8.42 -5.25
C GLU A 11 5.94 -9.05 -6.49
N SER A 12 6.37 -8.68 -7.69
CA SER A 12 5.81 -9.28 -8.91
C SER A 12 6.18 -10.76 -9.05
N LEU A 13 7.41 -11.15 -8.64
CA LEU A 13 7.86 -12.54 -8.66
C LEU A 13 7.21 -13.38 -7.55
N SER A 14 6.91 -12.81 -6.38
CA SER A 14 6.26 -13.54 -5.28
C SER A 14 4.86 -14.00 -5.67
N LEU A 15 4.09 -13.11 -6.30
CA LEU A 15 2.76 -13.37 -6.84
C LEU A 15 2.76 -14.48 -7.88
N TYR A 16 3.79 -14.56 -8.72
CA TYR A 16 3.88 -15.55 -9.80
C TYR A 16 4.45 -16.90 -9.35
N LEU A 17 5.51 -16.90 -8.55
CA LEU A 17 6.28 -18.11 -8.22
C LEU A 17 5.82 -18.80 -6.93
N PHE A 18 5.25 -18.04 -5.98
CA PHE A 18 4.96 -18.52 -4.64
C PHE A 18 3.62 -17.98 -4.09
N PRO A 19 2.48 -18.18 -4.78
CA PRO A 19 1.20 -17.57 -4.42
C PRO A 19 0.72 -17.90 -2.99
N LEU A 20 1.07 -19.08 -2.45
CA LEU A 20 0.73 -19.46 -1.08
C LEU A 20 1.60 -18.78 0.00
N LEU A 21 2.80 -18.34 -0.36
CA LEU A 21 3.74 -17.65 0.54
C LEU A 21 3.83 -16.15 0.26
N GLU A 22 3.08 -15.68 -0.74
CA GLU A 22 3.13 -14.32 -1.24
C GLU A 22 2.99 -13.26 -0.13
N PRO A 23 2.08 -13.36 0.84
CA PRO A 23 1.98 -12.35 1.90
C PRO A 23 3.25 -12.27 2.76
N ILE A 24 3.90 -13.42 3.00
CA ILE A 24 5.12 -13.49 3.80
C ILE A 24 6.31 -12.92 3.00
N ILE A 25 6.39 -13.25 1.71
CA ILE A 25 7.43 -12.76 0.82
C ILE A 25 7.28 -11.24 0.65
N ASN A 26 6.06 -10.74 0.44
CA ASN A 26 5.77 -9.30 0.36
C ASN A 26 6.13 -8.59 1.66
N ALA A 27 5.77 -9.14 2.83
CA ALA A 27 6.21 -8.57 4.10
C ALA A 27 7.74 -8.51 4.21
N PHE A 28 8.45 -9.50 3.69
CA PHE A 28 9.91 -9.48 3.70
C PHE A 28 10.49 -8.41 2.75
N PHE A 29 10.05 -8.38 1.49
CA PHE A 29 10.60 -7.50 0.46
C PHE A 29 10.11 -6.05 0.52
N LEU A 30 8.87 -5.82 0.95
CA LEU A 30 8.26 -4.49 1.00
C LEU A 30 8.40 -3.85 2.37
N LEU A 31 8.45 -4.62 3.45
CA LEU A 31 8.56 -4.08 4.80
C LEU A 31 9.92 -4.36 5.43
N PHE A 32 10.30 -5.62 5.63
CA PHE A 32 11.47 -5.96 6.42
C PHE A 32 12.78 -5.45 5.80
N ILE A 33 13.08 -5.82 4.55
CA ILE A 33 14.33 -5.41 3.89
C ILE A 33 14.43 -3.88 3.79
N PRO A 34 13.42 -3.14 3.27
CA PRO A 34 13.54 -1.70 3.13
C PRO A 34 13.71 -0.98 4.47
N VAL A 35 12.96 -1.40 5.51
CA VAL A 35 13.04 -0.80 6.85
C VAL A 35 14.40 -1.05 7.49
N VAL A 36 14.94 -2.27 7.38
CA VAL A 36 16.24 -2.64 7.97
C VAL A 36 17.39 -1.97 7.21
N VAL A 37 17.41 -2.05 5.88
CA VAL A 37 18.48 -1.48 5.04
C VAL A 37 18.58 0.03 5.20
N TYR A 38 17.44 0.72 5.24
CA TYR A 38 17.39 2.18 5.39
C TYR A 38 17.24 2.65 6.84
N ARG A 39 17.26 1.72 7.80
CA ARG A 39 17.17 1.97 9.25
C ARG A 39 16.02 2.92 9.63
N LYS A 40 14.85 2.70 9.05
CA LYS A 40 13.69 3.57 9.25
C LYS A 40 13.06 3.34 10.62
N THR A 41 12.80 4.42 11.36
CA THR A 41 12.06 4.35 12.63
C THR A 41 10.55 4.31 12.37
N PRO A 42 9.72 3.77 13.30
CA PRO A 42 8.27 3.80 13.15
C PRO A 42 7.72 5.22 12.90
N ALA A 43 8.27 6.23 13.57
CA ALA A 43 7.86 7.62 13.37
C ALA A 43 8.15 8.13 11.94
N GLN A 44 9.27 7.73 11.34
CA GLN A 44 9.61 8.06 9.94
C GLN A 44 8.72 7.33 8.94
N LEU A 45 8.26 6.13 9.27
CA LEU A 45 7.28 5.37 8.48
C LEU A 45 5.84 5.88 8.65
N GLY A 46 5.62 6.90 9.48
CA GLY A 46 4.33 7.53 9.66
C GLY A 46 3.48 6.96 10.80
N PHE A 47 4.04 6.11 11.68
CA PHE A 47 3.36 5.65 12.91
C PHE A 47 3.31 6.77 13.97
N LYS A 48 2.53 7.81 13.66
CA LYS A 48 2.24 8.98 14.49
C LYS A 48 0.79 9.39 14.27
N ASN A 49 0.27 10.34 15.06
CA ASN A 49 -1.08 10.88 14.91
C ASN A 49 -2.18 9.78 14.86
N PHE A 50 -2.04 8.74 15.69
CA PHE A 50 -2.89 7.53 15.65
C PHE A 50 -4.38 7.82 15.68
N GLY A 51 -4.86 8.72 16.55
CA GLY A 51 -6.28 9.06 16.64
C GLY A 51 -6.83 9.65 15.35
N LYS A 52 -6.08 10.57 14.72
CA LYS A 52 -6.46 11.15 13.42
C LYS A 52 -6.40 10.10 12.32
N GLY A 53 -5.35 9.29 12.28
CA GLY A 53 -5.23 8.18 11.34
C GLY A 53 -6.37 7.17 11.46
N PHE A 54 -6.74 6.80 12.68
CA PHE A 54 -7.85 5.87 12.92
C PHE A 54 -9.19 6.43 12.42
N LEU A 55 -9.50 7.68 12.76
CA LEU A 55 -10.74 8.33 12.33
C LEU A 55 -10.82 8.43 10.80
N TYR A 56 -9.76 8.91 10.14
CA TYR A 56 -9.72 9.01 8.69
C TYR A 56 -9.82 7.63 8.02
N GLY A 57 -9.13 6.63 8.57
CA GLY A 57 -9.19 5.25 8.09
C GLY A 57 -10.61 4.68 8.13
N LEU A 58 -11.30 4.82 9.27
CA LEU A 58 -12.69 4.39 9.42
C LEU A 58 -13.63 5.15 8.48
N THR A 59 -13.49 6.47 8.36
CA THR A 59 -14.33 7.25 7.44
C THR A 59 -14.14 6.82 6.00
N ALA A 60 -12.93 6.41 5.61
CA ALA A 60 -12.64 5.98 4.25
C ALA A 60 -13.29 4.62 3.90
N LEU A 61 -13.66 3.82 4.90
CA LEU A 61 -14.33 2.53 4.65
C LEU A 61 -15.68 2.70 3.95
N MET A 62 -16.30 3.87 4.03
CA MET A 62 -17.55 4.17 3.31
C MET A 62 -17.39 4.08 1.78
N PHE A 63 -16.15 4.16 1.26
CA PHE A 63 -15.86 4.06 -0.16
C PHE A 63 -15.66 2.61 -0.64
N LEU A 64 -15.67 1.62 0.25
CA LEU A 64 -15.50 0.22 -0.12
C LEU A 64 -16.87 -0.47 -0.26
N PRO A 65 -17.29 -0.84 -1.48
CA PRO A 65 -18.50 -1.61 -1.67
C PRO A 65 -18.28 -3.04 -1.15
N PHE A 66 -19.07 -3.43 -0.15
CA PHE A 66 -19.18 -4.80 0.38
C PHE A 66 -17.89 -5.40 0.96
N LEU A 67 -17.65 -5.15 2.25
CA LEU A 67 -16.62 -5.83 3.04
C LEU A 67 -17.02 -7.29 3.27
N ARG A 68 -16.22 -8.23 2.78
CA ARG A 68 -16.32 -9.64 3.16
C ARG A 68 -15.40 -9.87 4.33
N ILE A 69 -15.96 -9.91 5.53
CA ILE A 69 -15.19 -10.21 6.75
C ILE A 69 -14.88 -11.71 6.76
N ILE A 70 -13.89 -12.12 5.96
CA ILE A 70 -13.30 -13.45 6.03
C ILE A 70 -12.04 -13.28 6.88
N PRO A 71 -12.01 -13.76 8.13
CA PRO A 71 -10.84 -13.62 8.98
C PRO A 71 -9.70 -14.49 8.43
N SER A 72 -8.84 -13.88 7.63
CA SER A 72 -7.60 -14.49 7.10
C SER A 72 -6.42 -13.59 7.46
N PRO A 73 -5.31 -14.16 7.98
CA PRO A 73 -4.11 -13.37 8.28
C PRO A 73 -3.42 -12.83 7.03
N ALA A 74 -3.63 -13.46 5.86
CA ALA A 74 -2.95 -13.10 4.62
C ALA A 74 -3.27 -11.66 4.14
N PRO A 75 -4.54 -11.26 3.94
CA PRO A 75 -4.90 -9.88 3.58
C PRO A 75 -4.39 -8.82 4.58
N PHE A 76 -4.31 -9.18 5.87
CA PHE A 76 -3.78 -8.26 6.87
C PHE A 76 -2.27 -8.05 6.68
N ILE A 77 -1.50 -9.13 6.57
CA ILE A 77 -0.04 -9.06 6.38
C ILE A 77 0.29 -8.30 5.10
N ASP A 78 -0.41 -8.62 4.01
CA ASP A 78 -0.13 -8.03 2.71
C ASP A 78 -0.51 -6.54 2.66
N GLY A 79 -1.75 -6.20 3.05
CA GLY A 79 -2.23 -4.82 3.07
C GLY A 79 -1.43 -3.93 4.02
N PHE A 80 -1.00 -4.47 5.17
CA PHE A 80 -0.09 -3.78 6.09
C PHE A 80 1.27 -3.51 5.43
N SER A 81 1.88 -4.53 4.83
CA SER A 81 3.22 -4.44 4.25
C SER A 81 3.25 -3.48 3.07
N GLN A 82 2.29 -3.57 2.16
CA GLN A 82 2.16 -2.67 1.03
C GLN A 82 1.84 -1.24 1.50
N ALA A 83 0.90 -1.03 2.42
CA ALA A 83 0.60 0.32 2.92
C ALA A 83 1.84 0.99 3.54
N VAL A 84 2.57 0.26 4.40
CA VAL A 84 3.80 0.77 5.03
C VAL A 84 4.88 1.03 4.00
N PHE A 85 5.03 0.20 2.96
CA PHE A 85 6.02 0.43 1.91
C PHE A 85 5.67 1.66 1.05
N PHE A 86 4.49 1.66 0.44
CA PHE A 86 4.08 2.65 -0.55
C PHE A 86 3.83 4.03 0.06
N LYS A 87 3.28 4.09 1.27
CA LYS A 87 2.89 5.37 1.91
C LYS A 87 3.78 5.75 3.08
N GLY A 88 4.39 4.79 3.77
CA GLY A 88 5.35 5.06 4.84
C GLY A 88 6.77 5.22 4.30
N PHE A 89 7.35 4.13 3.82
CA PHE A 89 8.74 4.07 3.37
C PHE A 89 8.99 5.02 2.19
N PHE A 90 8.16 4.97 1.14
CA PHE A 90 8.33 5.82 -0.05
C PHE A 90 8.33 7.31 0.32
N TYR A 91 7.38 7.76 1.14
CA TYR A 91 7.31 9.15 1.61
C TYR A 91 8.44 9.53 2.57
N SER A 92 9.04 8.55 3.26
CA SER A 92 10.18 8.79 4.15
C SER A 92 11.53 8.88 3.42
N VAL A 93 11.61 8.44 2.16
CA VAL A 93 12.86 8.33 1.38
C VAL A 93 12.93 9.38 0.29
N PHE A 94 11.81 9.68 -0.36
CA PHE A 94 11.77 10.61 -1.47
C PHE A 94 11.23 11.96 -1.03
N GLU A 95 11.74 13.01 -1.67
CA GLU A 95 11.18 14.34 -1.51
C GLU A 95 9.78 14.39 -2.13
N ASN A 96 8.86 14.98 -1.38
CA ASN A 96 7.48 15.13 -1.81
C ASN A 96 7.17 16.60 -2.12
N GLU A 97 6.40 16.82 -3.17
CA GLU A 97 5.90 18.13 -3.56
C GLU A 97 4.42 18.01 -3.91
N MET A 98 3.65 19.07 -3.65
CA MET A 98 2.25 19.11 -4.04
C MET A 98 2.16 19.52 -5.50
N LEU A 99 1.51 18.68 -6.31
CA LEU A 99 1.25 18.97 -7.73
C LEU A 99 -0.09 19.68 -7.92
N PHE A 100 -1.09 19.27 -7.14
CA PHE A 100 -2.42 19.87 -7.10
C PHE A 100 -2.88 20.03 -5.65
N PRO A 101 -3.96 20.79 -5.38
CA PRO A 101 -4.59 20.79 -4.07
C PRO A 101 -4.88 19.35 -3.65
N LYS A 102 -4.23 18.90 -2.57
CA LYS A 102 -4.36 17.55 -1.99
C LYS A 102 -3.80 16.39 -2.80
N VAL A 103 -3.06 16.62 -3.88
CA VAL A 103 -2.38 15.54 -4.63
C VAL A 103 -0.90 15.82 -4.71
N SER A 104 -0.11 14.96 -4.06
CA SER A 104 1.34 15.04 -4.12
C SER A 104 1.95 14.20 -5.24
N ARG A 105 3.17 14.57 -5.64
CA ARG A 105 3.99 13.82 -6.60
C ARG A 105 4.19 12.38 -6.15
N LEU A 106 4.49 12.15 -4.87
CA LEU A 106 4.70 10.79 -4.38
C LEU A 106 3.42 9.98 -4.35
N ASN A 107 2.26 10.58 -4.13
CA ASN A 107 1.01 9.84 -4.22
C ASN A 107 0.79 9.29 -5.64
N LEU A 108 0.98 10.14 -6.66
CA LEU A 108 0.83 9.73 -8.05
C LEU A 108 1.87 8.68 -8.45
N ILE A 109 3.15 8.89 -8.14
CA ILE A 109 4.21 7.94 -8.49
C ILE A 109 3.99 6.60 -7.80
N SER A 110 3.79 6.60 -6.47
CA SER A 110 3.59 5.36 -5.72
C SER A 110 2.35 4.58 -6.21
N SER A 111 1.26 5.29 -6.53
CA SER A 111 0.04 4.65 -7.04
C SER A 111 0.17 4.15 -8.46
N PHE A 112 0.91 4.85 -9.31
CA PHE A 112 1.20 4.37 -10.66
C PHE A 112 2.15 3.16 -10.64
N LEU A 113 3.15 3.13 -9.76
CA LEU A 113 4.00 1.96 -9.58
C LEU A 113 3.19 0.75 -9.09
N TYR A 114 2.29 0.97 -8.13
CA TYR A 114 1.39 -0.06 -7.65
C TYR A 114 0.47 -0.60 -8.78
N PHE A 115 -0.10 0.30 -9.58
CA PHE A 115 -0.82 -0.08 -10.81
C PHE A 115 0.03 -0.96 -11.73
N LEU A 116 1.28 -0.59 -12.01
CA LEU A 116 2.14 -1.35 -12.92
C LEU A 116 2.44 -2.76 -12.41
N VAL A 117 2.65 -2.94 -11.10
CA VAL A 117 2.82 -4.27 -10.49
C VAL A 117 1.60 -5.15 -10.76
N PHE A 118 0.41 -4.67 -10.40
CA PHE A 118 -0.81 -5.46 -10.56
C PHE A 118 -1.26 -5.59 -12.01
N PHE A 119 -0.94 -4.62 -12.87
CA PHE A 119 -1.15 -4.73 -14.31
C PHE A 119 -0.28 -5.83 -14.92
N ALA A 120 0.99 -5.92 -14.52
CA ALA A 120 1.88 -6.98 -14.97
C ALA A 120 1.42 -8.37 -14.48
N VAL A 121 1.05 -8.48 -13.20
CA VAL A 121 0.61 -9.74 -12.59
C VAL A 121 -0.72 -10.22 -13.18
N SER A 122 -1.64 -9.32 -13.48
CA SER A 122 -2.95 -9.65 -14.06
C SER A 122 -2.93 -9.86 -15.59
N GLY A 123 -1.75 -9.96 -16.22
CA GLY A 123 -1.62 -10.18 -17.66
C GLY A 123 -2.12 -9.00 -18.51
N GLY A 124 -2.00 -7.78 -18.00
CA GLY A 124 -2.43 -6.56 -18.68
C GLY A 124 -3.91 -6.23 -18.50
N SER A 125 -4.56 -6.74 -17.44
CA SER A 125 -5.96 -6.46 -17.19
C SER A 125 -6.19 -5.04 -16.66
N PHE A 126 -7.21 -4.37 -17.18
CA PHE A 126 -7.64 -3.05 -16.70
C PHE A 126 -8.18 -3.07 -15.25
N TYR A 127 -8.44 -4.24 -14.67
CA TYR A 127 -8.75 -4.36 -13.23
C TYR A 127 -7.64 -3.81 -12.34
N ALA A 128 -6.38 -3.76 -12.81
CA ALA A 128 -5.29 -3.11 -12.10
C ALA A 128 -5.57 -1.62 -11.75
N LEU A 129 -6.52 -0.96 -12.43
CA LEU A 129 -6.97 0.38 -12.07
C LEU A 129 -7.63 0.46 -10.69
N SER A 130 -8.21 -0.63 -10.17
CA SER A 130 -8.72 -0.65 -8.79
C SER A 130 -7.58 -0.51 -7.78
N PHE A 131 -6.45 -1.18 -8.03
CA PHE A 131 -5.23 -1.05 -7.23
C PHE A 131 -4.64 0.36 -7.32
N PHE A 132 -4.66 0.99 -8.51
CA PHE A 132 -4.33 2.41 -8.64
C PHE A 132 -5.20 3.28 -7.72
N ALA A 133 -6.52 3.12 -7.80
CA ALA A 133 -7.47 3.93 -7.04
C ALA A 133 -7.29 3.74 -5.53
N VAL A 134 -7.09 2.50 -5.07
CA VAL A 134 -6.88 2.19 -3.66
C VAL A 134 -5.59 2.78 -3.13
N SER A 135 -4.48 2.64 -3.87
CA SER A 135 -3.22 3.28 -3.50
C SER A 135 -3.37 4.80 -3.51
N PHE A 136 -4.07 5.36 -4.49
CA PHE A 136 -4.27 6.81 -4.58
C PHE A 136 -5.04 7.34 -3.37
N ILE A 137 -6.17 6.72 -3.02
CA ILE A 137 -6.97 7.05 -1.83
C ILE A 137 -6.11 6.88 -0.57
N SER A 138 -5.34 5.80 -0.46
CA SER A 138 -4.42 5.59 0.66
C SER A 138 -3.42 6.74 0.81
N GLY A 139 -2.88 7.28 -0.27
CA GLY A 139 -1.98 8.43 -0.19
C GLY A 139 -2.70 9.73 0.22
N LEU A 140 -3.93 9.95 -0.24
CA LEU A 140 -4.75 11.08 0.22
C LEU A 140 -4.99 10.99 1.73
N LEU A 141 -5.33 9.79 2.23
CA LEU A 141 -5.55 9.54 3.66
C LEU A 141 -4.27 9.74 4.47
N TYR A 142 -3.11 9.33 3.96
CA TYR A 142 -1.83 9.57 4.59
C TYR A 142 -1.52 11.07 4.70
N GLU A 143 -1.71 11.81 3.61
CA GLU A 143 -1.43 13.25 3.53
C GLU A 143 -2.36 14.08 4.42
N GLU A 144 -3.66 13.74 4.45
CA GLU A 144 -4.65 14.44 5.27
C GLU A 144 -4.50 14.12 6.77
N SER A 145 -4.23 12.87 7.11
CA SER A 145 -4.11 12.45 8.52
C SER A 145 -2.71 12.64 9.11
N GLY A 146 -1.68 12.69 8.26
CA GLY A 146 -0.28 12.62 8.68
C GLY A 146 0.08 11.31 9.40
N SER A 147 -0.66 10.23 9.14
CA SER A 147 -0.54 8.94 9.83
C SER A 147 -0.62 7.78 8.84
N ILE A 148 0.24 6.78 9.01
CA ILE A 148 0.19 5.53 8.22
C ILE A 148 -1.00 4.64 8.59
N VAL A 149 -1.62 4.89 9.75
CA VAL A 149 -2.74 4.11 10.28
C VAL A 149 -3.96 4.18 9.36
N SER A 150 -4.29 5.35 8.79
CA SER A 150 -5.43 5.46 7.87
C SER A 150 -5.23 4.66 6.58
N PRO A 151 -4.09 4.75 5.86
CA PRO A 151 -3.76 3.85 4.77
C PRO A 151 -3.87 2.37 5.13
N ILE A 152 -3.34 1.95 6.29
CA ILE A 152 -3.37 0.54 6.71
C ILE A 152 -4.82 0.06 6.86
N ILE A 153 -5.65 0.80 7.60
CA ILE A 153 -7.05 0.43 7.82
C ILE A 153 -7.79 0.31 6.49
N PHE A 154 -7.65 1.32 5.63
CA PHE A 154 -8.34 1.34 4.34
C PHE A 154 -7.86 0.23 3.39
N HIS A 155 -6.55 0.02 3.30
CA HIS A 155 -5.96 -0.95 2.38
C HIS A 155 -6.25 -2.39 2.81
N VAL A 156 -6.13 -2.70 4.11
CA VAL A 156 -6.51 -4.00 4.64
C VAL A 156 -8.00 -4.27 4.41
N ALA A 157 -8.86 -3.27 4.64
CA ALA A 157 -10.28 -3.41 4.36
C ALA A 157 -10.58 -3.62 2.86
N PHE A 158 -9.83 -2.96 1.97
CA PHE A 158 -9.92 -3.21 0.52
C PHE A 158 -9.57 -4.67 0.18
N LEU A 159 -8.51 -5.23 0.78
CA LEU A 159 -8.14 -6.63 0.55
C LEU A 159 -9.16 -7.63 1.10
N PHE A 160 -9.97 -7.23 2.09
CA PHE A 160 -11.15 -7.99 2.54
C PHE A 160 -12.43 -7.71 1.73
N SER A 161 -12.43 -6.77 0.78
CA SER A 161 -13.61 -6.46 -0.04
C SER A 161 -13.73 -7.41 -1.24
N SER A 162 -14.92 -7.51 -1.84
CA SER A 162 -15.07 -8.28 -3.09
C SER A 162 -14.29 -7.70 -4.27
N LEU A 163 -13.74 -6.49 -4.15
CA LEU A 163 -12.93 -5.86 -5.19
C LEU A 163 -11.50 -6.43 -5.27
N SER A 164 -11.01 -7.07 -4.20
CA SER A 164 -9.69 -7.71 -4.18
C SER A 164 -9.71 -9.12 -4.77
N ALA A 165 -10.87 -9.79 -4.75
CA ALA A 165 -11.07 -11.18 -5.17
C ALA A 165 -11.00 -11.41 -6.70
N ILE A 166 -10.42 -10.46 -7.45
CA ILE A 166 -10.29 -10.50 -8.91
C ILE A 166 -8.83 -10.82 -9.32
N LEU A 167 -7.95 -11.13 -8.36
CA LEU A 167 -6.67 -11.80 -8.59
C LEU A 167 -6.82 -13.32 -8.46
#